data_AF-A0A847EIX5-F1
#
_entry.id   AF-A0A847EIX5-F1
#
_cell.length_a   1.000
_cell.length_b   1.000
_cell.length_c   1.000
_cell.angle_alpha   90.00
_cell.angle_beta   90.00
_cell.angle_gamma   90.00
#
_symmetry.space_group_name_H-M   'P 1'
#
loop_
_entity.id
_entity.type
_entity.pdbx_description
1 polymer ?
#
loop_
_entity_poly.entity_id
_entity_poly.type
_entity_poly.pdbx_seq_one_letter_code
_entity_poly.pdbx_strand_id
1 'polypeptide(L)'
;MAIQLLDNVINPEPVGASANKGIFAGTEIPAQSLAPRLDTLEGKTVYLIDIGYGGSYKFMQAIQRWFEKNMPSVKTVRKRAPGTFLSENDAPFFREIKAGGDAAVIGVGG
;
A
#
# COMPACT_ATOMS: atom_id res chain seq x y z
N MET A 1 21.95 -16.50 -46.46
CA MET A 1 21.84 -16.77 -45.01
C MET A 1 20.81 -15.81 -44.44
N ALA A 2 19.71 -16.30 -43.88
CA ALA A 2 18.69 -15.47 -43.25
C ALA A 2 18.97 -15.40 -41.75
N ILE A 3 19.09 -14.20 -41.20
CA ILE A 3 19.17 -13.98 -39.76
C ILE A 3 17.76 -14.16 -39.22
N GLN A 4 17.53 -15.21 -38.42
CA GLN A 4 16.31 -15.35 -37.63
C GLN A 4 16.36 -14.31 -36.52
N LEU A 5 15.50 -13.29 -36.63
CA LEU A 5 15.24 -12.37 -35.53
C LEU A 5 14.47 -13.14 -34.46
N LEU A 6 15.07 -13.26 -33.27
CA LEU A 6 14.40 -13.79 -32.08
C LEU A 6 13.63 -12.63 -31.44
N ASP A 7 12.38 -12.44 -31.86
CA ASP A 7 11.50 -11.36 -31.37
C ASP A 7 11.39 -11.33 -29.83
N ASN A 8 11.54 -12.49 -29.18
CA ASN A 8 11.53 -12.64 -27.72
C ASN A 8 12.67 -11.91 -26.99
N VAL A 9 13.72 -11.48 -27.71
CA VAL A 9 14.84 -10.71 -27.15
C VAL A 9 14.60 -9.21 -27.25
N ILE A 10 13.90 -8.77 -28.29
CA ILE A 10 13.73 -7.34 -28.60
C ILE A 10 12.54 -6.76 -27.84
N ASN A 11 11.51 -7.55 -27.55
CA ASN A 11 10.34 -7.10 -26.80
C ASN A 11 9.81 -8.20 -25.86
N PRO A 12 10.46 -8.44 -24.71
CA PRO A 12 9.97 -9.42 -23.76
C PRO A 12 8.64 -8.93 -23.17
N GLU A 13 7.55 -9.65 -23.43
CA GLU A 13 6.33 -9.54 -22.63
C GLU A 13 6.71 -9.74 -21.16
N PRO A 14 6.35 -8.82 -20.25
CA PRO A 14 6.68 -8.96 -18.84
C PRO A 14 5.89 -10.13 -18.26
N VAL A 15 6.48 -11.32 -18.30
CA VAL A 15 6.06 -12.44 -17.48
C VAL A 15 6.30 -12.04 -16.02
N GLY A 16 5.25 -12.13 -15.19
CA GLY A 16 5.29 -11.71 -13.80
C GLY A 16 6.50 -12.28 -13.05
N ALA A 17 6.90 -11.64 -11.95
CA ALA A 17 8.12 -11.93 -11.20
C ALA A 17 8.33 -13.43 -10.82
N SER A 18 7.27 -14.25 -10.84
CA SER A 18 7.33 -15.71 -10.68
C SER A 18 8.00 -16.47 -11.83
N ALA A 19 8.30 -15.82 -12.96
CA ALA A 19 8.93 -16.44 -14.12
C ALA A 19 10.45 -16.27 -14.18
N ASN A 20 11.05 -15.48 -13.27
CA ASN A 20 12.50 -15.32 -13.21
C ASN A 20 13.16 -16.62 -12.75
N LYS A 21 13.54 -17.48 -13.71
CA LYS A 21 14.31 -18.71 -13.47
C LYS A 21 15.77 -18.49 -13.81
N GLY A 22 16.68 -19.04 -13.02
CA GLY A 22 18.14 -18.97 -13.23
C GLY A 22 18.87 -18.22 -12.12
N ILE A 23 20.05 -17.68 -12.41
CA ILE A 23 20.93 -17.01 -11.42
C ILE A 23 20.33 -15.73 -10.80
N PHE A 24 19.21 -15.24 -11.36
CA PHE A 24 18.44 -14.09 -10.87
C PHE A 24 17.14 -14.49 -10.17
N ALA A 25 16.89 -15.79 -9.98
CA ALA A 25 15.73 -16.27 -9.25
C ALA A 25 15.88 -15.89 -7.77
N GLY A 26 15.09 -14.92 -7.33
CA GLY A 26 14.89 -14.66 -5.90
C GLY A 26 14.07 -15.76 -5.26
N THR A 27 14.09 -15.84 -3.93
CA THR A 27 13.21 -16.74 -3.16
C THR A 27 11.76 -16.55 -3.61
N GLU A 28 11.06 -17.65 -3.90
CA GLU A 28 9.63 -17.60 -4.24
C GLU A 28 8.86 -16.97 -3.08
N ILE A 29 8.32 -15.77 -3.32
CA ILE A 29 7.45 -15.09 -2.37
C ILE A 29 6.02 -15.58 -2.64
N PRO A 30 5.30 -16.13 -1.64
CA PRO A 30 3.93 -16.55 -1.84
C PRO A 30 3.09 -15.36 -2.30
N ALA A 31 2.23 -15.59 -3.29
CA ALA A 31 1.29 -14.57 -3.75
C ALA A 31 0.42 -14.12 -2.57
N GLN A 32 0.56 -12.85 -2.17
CA GLN A 32 -0.28 -12.28 -1.13
C GLN A 32 -1.57 -11.74 -1.76
N SER A 33 -2.71 -12.09 -1.18
CA SER A 33 -3.98 -11.47 -1.57
C SER A 33 -4.00 -10.02 -1.11
N LEU A 34 -4.59 -9.16 -1.93
CA LEU A 34 -4.97 -7.81 -1.50
C LEU A 34 -5.96 -7.89 -0.34
N ALA A 35 -6.01 -6.84 0.48
CA ALA A 35 -6.99 -6.71 1.53
C ALA A 35 -8.42 -6.81 0.93
N PRO A 36 -9.31 -7.60 1.55
CA PRO A 36 -10.71 -7.68 1.11
C PRO A 36 -11.33 -6.28 1.07
N ARG A 37 -12.11 -6.01 0.03
CA ARG A 37 -12.82 -4.74 -0.10
C ARG A 37 -13.97 -4.71 0.92
N LEU A 38 -14.11 -3.59 1.62
CA LEU A 38 -15.27 -3.35 2.46
C LEU A 38 -16.47 -2.94 1.58
N ASP A 39 -17.65 -3.44 1.91
CA ASP A 39 -18.89 -3.03 1.25
C ASP A 39 -19.24 -1.56 1.57
N THR A 40 -18.90 -1.13 2.78
CA THR A 40 -19.11 0.24 3.25
C THR A 40 -18.11 0.67 4.33
N LEU A 41 -17.95 1.98 4.49
CA LEU A 41 -17.21 2.65 5.57
C LEU A 41 -18.12 3.11 6.73
N GLU A 42 -19.45 3.03 6.64
CA GLU A 42 -20.31 3.48 7.74
C GLU A 42 -20.03 2.72 9.05
N GLY A 43 -19.81 3.47 10.14
CA GLY A 43 -19.49 2.89 11.46
C GLY A 43 -18.09 2.30 11.58
N LYS A 44 -17.26 2.38 10.53
CA LYS A 44 -15.91 1.82 10.48
C LYS A 44 -14.85 2.79 10.97
N THR A 45 -13.70 2.25 11.34
CA THR A 45 -12.52 3.00 11.71
C THR A 45 -11.51 3.03 10.58
N VAL A 46 -11.21 4.22 10.07
CA VAL A 46 -10.24 4.47 9.00
C VAL A 46 -8.99 5.12 9.58
N TYR A 47 -7.84 4.46 9.44
CA TYR A 47 -6.56 5.00 9.84
C TYR A 47 -5.97 5.86 8.72
N LEU A 48 -5.63 7.11 9.05
CA LEU A 48 -4.96 8.04 8.15
C LEU A 48 -3.49 8.07 8.51
N ILE A 49 -2.67 7.38 7.72
CA ILE A 49 -1.25 7.14 7.99
C ILE A 49 -0.41 8.12 7.16
N ASP A 50 0.26 9.01 7.86
CA ASP A 50 1.25 9.90 7.30
C ASP A 50 2.64 9.25 7.41
N ILE A 51 3.34 9.07 6.29
CA ILE A 51 4.68 8.44 6.28
C ILE A 51 5.83 9.45 6.27
N GLY A 52 5.53 10.74 6.15
CA GLY A 52 6.56 11.78 6.16
C GLY A 52 7.09 12.28 4.86
N TYR A 53 6.44 11.90 3.77
CA TYR A 53 6.67 12.57 2.52
C TYR A 53 6.15 14.02 2.56
N GLY A 54 6.71 14.90 1.74
CA GLY A 54 6.26 16.29 1.64
C GLY A 54 4.75 16.37 1.39
N GLY A 55 4.04 17.22 2.14
CA GLY A 55 2.61 17.50 1.93
C GLY A 55 1.62 16.52 2.58
N SER A 56 2.01 15.29 2.90
CA SER A 56 1.12 14.25 3.46
C SER A 56 0.42 14.69 4.75
N TYR A 57 1.11 15.39 5.66
CA TYR A 57 0.55 15.83 6.93
C TYR A 57 -0.67 16.75 6.78
N LYS A 58 -0.61 17.72 5.86
CA LYS A 58 -1.71 18.66 5.61
C LYS A 58 -2.85 17.98 4.85
N PHE A 59 -2.50 17.10 3.92
CA PHE A 59 -3.47 16.32 3.16
C PHE A 59 -4.31 15.40 4.06
N MET A 60 -3.66 14.67 4.99
CA MET A 60 -4.39 13.81 5.94
C MET A 60 -5.36 14.59 6.84
N GLN A 61 -5.02 15.81 7.21
CA GLN A 61 -5.96 16.67 7.96
C GLN A 61 -7.13 17.12 7.09
N ALA A 62 -6.90 17.39 5.81
CA ALA A 62 -7.98 17.75 4.89
C ALA A 62 -8.94 16.57 4.68
N ILE A 63 -8.41 15.35 4.53
CA ILE A 63 -9.21 14.13 4.45
C ILE A 63 -10.01 13.92 5.73
N GLN A 64 -9.37 14.05 6.90
CA GLN A 64 -10.06 13.92 8.18
C GLN A 64 -11.26 14.87 8.28
N ARG A 65 -11.05 16.16 7.98
CA ARG A 65 -12.14 17.16 7.97
C ARG A 65 -13.24 16.82 6.96
N TRP A 66 -12.87 16.23 5.82
CA TRP A 66 -13.84 15.80 4.83
C TRP A 66 -14.71 14.65 5.36
N PHE A 67 -14.13 13.65 6.03
CA PHE A 67 -14.89 12.56 6.68
C PHE A 67 -15.81 13.10 7.77
N GLU A 68 -15.31 13.97 8.65
CA GLU A 68 -16.11 14.58 9.72
C GLU A 68 -17.34 15.33 9.16
N LYS A 69 -17.20 15.99 8.01
CA LYS A 69 -18.28 16.75 7.37
C LYS A 69 -19.24 15.90 6.55
N ASN A 70 -18.73 14.96 5.75
CA ASN A 70 -19.51 14.26 4.72
C ASN A 70 -19.90 12.84 5.12
N MET A 71 -19.16 12.22 6.04
CA MET A 71 -19.38 10.85 6.51
C MET A 71 -19.14 10.74 8.02
N PRO A 72 -19.94 11.44 8.85
CA PRO A 72 -19.69 11.54 10.30
C PRO A 72 -19.79 10.20 11.05
N SER A 73 -20.39 9.18 10.44
CA SER A 73 -20.41 7.81 10.96
C SER A 73 -19.06 7.10 10.88
N VAL A 74 -18.13 7.60 10.05
CA VAL A 74 -16.79 7.04 9.89
C VAL A 74 -15.88 7.61 10.97
N LYS A 75 -15.21 6.75 11.72
CA LYS A 75 -14.22 7.18 12.71
C LYS A 75 -12.86 7.27 12.04
N THR A 76 -12.25 8.45 12.03
CA THR A 76 -10.90 8.62 11.47
C THR A 76 -9.86 8.72 12.58
N VAL A 77 -8.78 7.94 12.49
CA VAL A 77 -7.64 8.01 13.41
C VAL A 77 -6.39 8.39 12.64
N ARG A 78 -5.87 9.58 12.88
CA ARG A 78 -4.66 10.06 12.22
C ARG A 78 -3.41 9.64 13.00
N LYS A 79 -2.45 9.03 12.30
CA LYS A 79 -1.18 8.60 12.87
C LYS A 79 -0.03 8.97 11.96
N ARG A 80 1.12 9.27 12.58
CA ARG A 80 2.39 9.43 11.89
C ARG A 80 3.17 8.12 12.03
N ALA A 81 3.59 7.54 10.92
CA ALA A 81 4.45 6.37 10.94
C ALA A 81 5.82 6.75 11.54
N PRO A 82 6.38 5.92 12.44
CA PRO A 82 7.73 6.13 12.95
C PRO A 82 8.77 5.80 11.88
N GLY A 83 9.85 6.60 11.79
CA GLY A 83 11.03 6.27 10.98
C GLY A 83 10.79 6.07 9.46
N THR A 84 11.57 5.16 8.87
CA THR A 84 11.38 4.70 7.48
C THR A 84 10.27 3.65 7.42
N PHE A 85 9.10 4.07 6.94
CA PHE A 85 7.83 3.35 6.74
C PHE A 85 7.88 1.93 6.13
N LEU A 86 9.07 1.43 5.76
CA LEU A 86 9.32 0.14 5.11
C LEU A 86 10.27 -0.76 5.92
N SER A 87 10.49 -0.45 7.21
CA SER A 87 11.39 -1.22 8.07
C SER A 87 10.58 -2.28 8.85
N GLU A 88 11.10 -3.51 8.97
CA GLU A 88 10.46 -4.58 9.77
C GLU A 88 10.21 -4.18 11.25
N ASN A 89 10.90 -3.13 11.73
CA ASN A 89 10.76 -2.55 13.06
C ASN A 89 9.41 -1.86 13.33
N ASP A 90 8.56 -1.67 12.31
CA ASP A 90 7.23 -1.04 12.47
C ASP A 90 6.13 -2.04 12.85
N ALA A 91 6.48 -3.29 13.19
CA ALA A 91 5.53 -4.33 13.57
C ALA A 91 4.53 -3.92 14.69
N PRO A 92 4.91 -3.18 15.75
CA PRO A 92 3.95 -2.73 16.76
C PRO A 92 2.92 -1.74 16.20
N PHE A 93 3.34 -0.85 15.31
CA PHE A 93 2.50 0.15 14.67
C PHE A 93 1.44 -0.51 13.78
N PHE A 94 1.86 -1.46 12.94
CA PHE A 94 0.94 -2.21 12.10
C PHE A 94 0.02 -3.14 12.90
N ARG A 95 0.47 -3.66 14.06
CA ARG A 95 -0.40 -4.42 14.97
C ARG A 95 -1.52 -3.56 15.56
N GLU A 96 -1.25 -2.32 15.94
CA GLU A 96 -2.29 -1.38 16.41
C GLU A 96 -3.33 -1.14 15.32
N ILE A 97 -2.87 -0.81 14.10
CA ILE A 97 -3.76 -0.56 12.95
C ILE A 97 -4.59 -1.79 12.64
N LYS A 98 -3.99 -2.99 12.65
CA LYS A 98 -4.71 -4.23 12.38
C LYS A 98 -5.73 -4.57 13.47
N ALA A 99 -5.47 -4.19 14.73
CA ALA A 99 -6.38 -4.45 15.83
C ALA A 99 -7.56 -3.48 15.88
N GLY A 100 -7.34 -2.21 15.51
CA GLY A 100 -8.35 -1.15 15.66
C GLY A 100 -8.93 -0.59 14.36
N GLY A 101 -8.35 -0.90 13.20
CA GLY A 101 -8.70 -0.32 11.91
C GLY A 101 -9.37 -1.31 10.97
N ASP A 102 -10.45 -0.86 10.34
CA ASP A 102 -11.11 -1.58 9.25
C ASP A 102 -10.48 -1.24 7.89
N ALA A 103 -9.97 -0.01 7.75
CA ALA A 103 -9.29 0.47 6.56
C ALA A 103 -8.13 1.42 6.90
N ALA A 104 -7.20 1.56 5.97
CA ALA A 104 -6.08 2.49 6.10
C ALA A 104 -5.87 3.28 4.80
N VAL A 105 -5.59 4.57 4.94
CA VAL A 105 -5.14 5.48 3.88
C VAL A 105 -3.69 5.84 4.16
N ILE A 106 -2.79 5.50 3.24
CA ILE A 106 -1.35 5.74 3.40
C ILE A 106 -0.95 6.91 2.49
N GLY A 107 -0.43 7.98 3.08
CA GLY A 107 0.03 9.15 2.35
C GLY A 107 1.48 8.99 1.93
N VAL A 108 1.71 8.51 0.71
CA VAL A 108 3.05 8.27 0.15
C VAL A 108 3.67 9.47 -0.56
N GLY A 109 2.90 10.54 -0.79
CA GLY A 109 3.37 11.77 -1.41
C GLY A 109 2.24 12.77 -1.64
N GLY A 110 2.60 14.04 -1.87
CA GLY A 110 1.67 15.14 -2.13
C GLY A 110 2.29 16.21 -3.01
#